data_AF-A0AAD3MLP8-F1
#
_entry.id   AF-A0AAD3MLP8-F1
#
_cell.length_a   1.000
_cell.length_b   1.000
_cell.length_c   1.000
_cell.angle_alpha   90.00
_cell.angle_beta   90.00
_cell.angle_gamma   90.00
#
_symmetry.space_group_name_H-M   'P 1'
#
loop_
_entity.id
_entity.type
_entity.pdbx_description
1 polymer ?
#
loop_
_entity_poly.entity_id
_entity_poly.type
_entity_poly.pdbx_seq_one_letter_code
_entity_poly.pdbx_strand_id
1 'polypeptide(L)' 'MKVYLLLLLLPLCSADFYIECYGEDFVFVRNLLLQCSSKVKQACYTRDSGEKGCTRLDECVRKGWTCCYSDRCNA' A
#
# COMPACT_ATOMS: atom_id res chain seq x y z
N MET A 1 -9.71 33.87 4.37
CA MET A 1 -8.40 33.22 4.20
C MET A 1 -8.27 31.87 4.94
N LYS A 2 -8.97 31.62 6.06
CA LYS A 2 -8.96 30.31 6.75
C LYS A 2 -9.67 29.15 6.03
N VAL A 3 -10.65 29.44 5.17
CA VAL A 3 -11.46 28.40 4.48
C VAL A 3 -10.67 27.68 3.38
N TYR A 4 -9.74 28.38 2.70
CA TYR A 4 -8.92 27.78 1.64
C TYR A 4 -7.96 26.70 2.15
N LEU A 5 -7.55 26.77 3.42
CA LEU A 5 -6.67 25.77 4.04
C LEU A 5 -7.40 24.43 4.28
N LEU A 6 -8.69 24.48 4.62
CA LEU A 6 -9.56 23.30 4.79
C LEU A 6 -9.85 22.61 3.45
N LEU A 7 -10.02 23.38 2.37
CA LEU A 7 -10.25 22.84 1.03
C LEU A 7 -9.05 22.05 0.48
N LEU A 8 -7.83 22.42 0.88
CA LEU A 8 -6.60 21.73 0.48
C LEU A 8 -6.42 20.36 1.15
N LEU A 9 -7.10 20.10 2.27
CA LEU A 9 -7.02 18.85 3.02
C LEU A 9 -8.08 17.82 2.61
N LEU A 10 -9.13 18.23 1.90
CA LEU A 10 -10.19 17.34 1.39
C LEU A 10 -9.70 16.14 0.55
N PRO A 11 -8.73 16.28 -0.39
CA PRO A 11 -8.30 15.13 -1.20
C PRO A 11 -7.57 14.06 -0.40
N LEU A 12 -7.04 14.36 0.78
CA LEU A 12 -6.37 13.39 1.66
C LEU A 12 -7.35 12.48 2.41
N CYS A 13 -8.60 12.91 2.64
CA CYS A 13 -9.64 12.11 3.28
C CYS A 13 -10.43 11.21 2.32
N SER A 14 -10.07 11.18 1.04
CA SER A 14 -10.82 10.47 0.02
C SER A 14 -10.32 9.04 -0.20
N ALA A 15 -9.81 8.32 0.80
CA ALA A 15 -9.48 6.90 0.62
C ALA A 15 -10.71 6.04 0.92
N ASP A 16 -11.08 5.15 0.00
CA ASP A 16 -12.22 4.24 0.19
C ASP A 16 -11.75 2.88 0.74
N PHE A 17 -10.47 2.56 0.58
CA PHE A 17 -9.85 1.33 1.03
C PHE A 17 -8.53 1.61 1.74
N TYR A 18 -8.27 0.77 2.74
CA TYR A 18 -7.09 0.81 3.58
C TYR A 18 -6.56 -0.61 3.80
N ILE A 19 -5.25 -0.80 3.75
CA ILE A 19 -4.57 -2.03 4.15
C ILE A 19 -3.18 -1.70 4.71
N GLU A 20 -2.76 -2.42 5.73
CA GLU A 20 -1.39 -2.35 6.23
C GLU A 20 -0.53 -3.47 5.64
N CYS A 21 0.68 -3.15 5.18
CA CYS A 21 1.62 -4.14 4.66
C CYS A 21 3.04 -3.84 5.15
N TYR A 22 3.91 -4.84 5.13
CA TYR A 22 5.35 -4.61 5.27
C TYR A 22 5.96 -4.21 3.94
N GLY A 23 6.83 -3.20 4.00
CA GLY A 23 7.65 -2.72 2.91
C GLY A 23 9.09 -3.19 3.07
N GLU A 24 9.64 -3.71 1.97
CA GLU A 24 11.05 -4.06 1.83
C GLU A 24 11.53 -3.54 0.48
N ASP A 25 12.64 -2.80 0.48
CA ASP A 25 13.28 -2.27 -0.72
C ASP A 25 14.80 -2.48 -0.66
N PHE A 26 15.43 -2.61 -1.83
CA PHE A 26 16.82 -3.01 -2.01
C PHE A 26 17.85 -2.03 -1.44
N VAL A 27 17.46 -0.77 -1.21
CA VAL A 27 18.40 0.27 -0.76
C VAL A 27 18.52 0.33 0.76
N PHE A 28 17.43 0.59 1.51
CA PHE A 28 17.50 0.83 2.97
C PHE A 28 16.22 0.50 3.76
N VAL A 29 15.17 -0.02 3.12
CA VAL A 29 13.86 -0.21 3.76
C VAL A 29 13.70 -1.69 4.12
N ARG A 30 13.63 -2.01 5.41
CA ARG A 30 13.35 -3.36 5.91
C ARG A 30 12.24 -3.31 6.94
N ASN A 31 11.21 -4.14 6.77
CA ASN A 31 10.08 -4.26 7.69
C ASN A 31 9.37 -2.91 7.97
N LEU A 32 9.34 -2.01 6.99
CA LEU A 32 8.64 -0.74 7.15
C LEU A 32 7.14 -0.99 7.15
N LEU A 33 6.42 -0.51 8.15
CA LEU A 33 4.96 -0.56 8.14
C LEU A 33 4.42 0.47 7.15
N LEU A 34 3.79 0.00 6.08
CA LEU A 34 3.12 0.82 5.07
C LEU A 34 1.63 0.89 5.37
N GLN A 35 1.10 2.12 5.38
CA GLN A 35 -0.32 2.40 5.53
C GLN A 35 -0.91 2.76 4.17
N CYS A 36 -1.39 1.76 3.44
CA CYS A 36 -1.78 1.92 2.04
C CYS A 36 -3.24 2.31 1.93
N SER A 37 -3.46 3.56 1.53
CA SER A 37 -4.78 4.18 1.38
C SER A 37 -5.05 4.46 -0.10
N SER A 38 -6.17 3.98 -0.63
CA SER A 38 -6.50 4.12 -2.05
C SER A 38 -8.00 4.17 -2.31
N LYS A 39 -8.36 4.68 -3.50
CA LYS A 39 -9.72 4.61 -4.06
C LYS A 39 -10.09 3.22 -4.57
N VAL A 40 -9.12 2.33 -4.71
CA VAL A 40 -9.32 0.96 -5.19
C VAL A 40 -8.76 -0.03 -4.18
N LYS A 41 -9.33 -1.24 -4.14
CA LYS A 41 -8.82 -2.31 -3.28
C LYS A 41 -7.38 -2.65 -3.62
N GLN A 42 -6.58 -2.86 -2.59
CA GLN A 42 -5.17 -3.24 -2.65
C GLN A 42 -4.93 -4.54 -1.89
N ALA A 43 -3.78 -5.16 -2.16
CA ALA A 43 -3.27 -6.34 -1.48
C ALA A 43 -1.80 -6.08 -1.09
N CYS A 44 -1.32 -6.82 -0.10
CA CYS A 44 0.10 -6.89 0.17
C CYS A 44 0.75 -7.84 -0.84
N TYR A 45 1.97 -7.52 -1.27
CA TYR A 45 2.77 -8.39 -2.12
C TYR A 45 4.16 -8.66 -1.52
N THR A 46 4.73 -9.79 -1.93
CA THR A 46 6.15 -10.13 -1.83
C THR A 46 6.61 -10.61 -3.20
N ARG A 47 7.67 -10.01 -3.74
CA ARG A 47 8.32 -10.44 -4.99
C ARG A 47 9.35 -11.53 -4.70
N ASP A 48 9.69 -12.31 -5.72
CA ASP A 48 10.77 -13.31 -5.64
C ASP A 48 12.14 -12.70 -5.26
N SER A 49 12.33 -11.40 -5.53
CA SER A 49 13.52 -10.63 -5.12
C SER A 49 13.56 -10.32 -3.62
N GLY A 50 12.47 -10.55 -2.89
CA GLY A 50 12.28 -10.13 -1.50
C GLY A 50 11.64 -8.74 -1.35
N GLU A 51 11.42 -7.98 -2.43
CA GLU A 51 10.72 -6.69 -2.34
C GLU A 51 9.27 -6.89 -1.86
N LYS A 52 8.84 -6.05 -0.93
CA LYS A 52 7.49 -6.11 -0.34
C LYS A 52 6.80 -4.76 -0.43
N GLY A 53 5.47 -4.78 -0.53
CA GLY A 53 4.68 -3.56 -0.45
C GLY A 53 3.20 -3.77 -0.71
N CYS A 54 2.53 -2.72 -1.19
CA CYS A 54 1.12 -2.74 -1.55
C CYS A 54 0.94 -2.63 -3.06
N THR A 55 -0.04 -3.35 -3.60
CA THR A 55 -0.38 -3.30 -5.01
C THR A 55 -1.88 -3.40 -5.22
N ARG A 56 -2.38 -3.04 -6.40
CA ARG A 56 -3.79 -3.21 -6.75
C ARG A 56 -4.11 -4.69 -6.96
N LEU A 57 -5.35 -5.11 -6.71
CA LEU A 57 -5.73 -6.53 -6.82
C LEU A 57 -5.52 -7.11 -8.23
N ASP A 58 -5.74 -6.30 -9.27
CA ASP A 58 -5.54 -6.69 -10.68
C ASP A 58 -4.06 -6.91 -11.04
N GLU A 59 -3.13 -6.34 -10.26
CA GLU A 59 -1.69 -6.50 -10.46
C GLU A 59 -1.13 -7.74 -9.75
N CYS A 60 -1.91 -8.37 -8.87
CA CYS A 60 -1.52 -9.61 -8.16
C CYS A 60 -1.49 -10.87 -9.04
N VAL A 61 -1.68 -10.72 -10.34
CA VAL A 61 -1.51 -11.80 -11.33
C VAL A 61 -0.11 -11.81 -11.96
N ARG A 62 0.73 -10.82 -11.64
CA ARG A 62 2.09 -10.71 -12.18
C ARG A 62 2.93 -11.89 -11.70
N LYS A 63 3.65 -12.52 -12.64
CA LYS A 63 4.56 -13.62 -12.34
C LYS A 63 5.66 -13.17 -11.37
N GLY A 64 6.00 -14.03 -10.41
CA GLY A 64 7.01 -13.76 -9.39
C GLY A 64 6.56 -12.84 -8.26
N TRP A 65 5.24 -12.69 -8.10
CA TRP A 65 4.62 -12.00 -6.98
C TRP A 65 3.75 -12.99 -6.21
N THR A 66 3.86 -12.97 -4.90
CA THR A 66 2.93 -13.62 -3.98
C THR A 66 2.10 -12.53 -3.31
N CYS A 67 0.77 -12.66 -3.36
CA CYS A 67 -0.14 -11.68 -2.78
C CYS A 67 -1.00 -12.25 -1.67
N CYS A 68 -1.38 -11.40 -0.72
CA CYS A 68 -2.30 -11.70 0.37
C CYS A 68 -3.15 -10.46 0.73
N TYR A 69 -4.28 -10.66 1.40
CA TYR A 69 -5.40 -9.70 1.40
C TYR A 69 -5.84 -9.22 2.79
N SER A 70 -4.99 -9.39 3.80
CA SER A 70 -5.26 -8.93 5.17
C SER A 70 -4.10 -8.11 5.71
N ASP A 71 -4.35 -7.32 6.75
CA ASP A 71 -3.30 -6.46 7.32
C ASP A 71 -2.07 -7.27 7.74
N ARG A 72 -0.90 -6.79 7.30
CA ARG A 72 0.44 -7.29 7.63
C ARG A 72 0.67 -8.75 7.26
N CYS A 73 -0.10 -9.28 6.31
CA CYS A 73 -0.04 -10.69 5.90
C CYS A 73 1.25 -11.09 5.17
N ASN A 74 2.07 -10.12 4.75
CA ASN A 74 3.33 -10.33 4.05
C ASN A 74 4.57 -10.23 4.98
N ALA A 75 4.38 -10.51 6.27
CA ALA A 75 5.46 -10.64 7.24
C ALA A 75 6.47 -11.72 6.81
#